data_AF-A0AAC9QW68-F1
#
_entry.id   AF-A0AAC9QW68-F1
#
_cell.length_a   1.000
_cell.length_b   1.000
_cell.length_c   1.000
_cell.angle_alpha   90.00
_cell.angle_beta   90.00
_cell.angle_gamma   90.00
#
_symmetry.space_group_name_H-M   'P 1'
#
loop_
_entity.id
_entity.type
_entity.pdbx_description
1 polymer ?
#
loop_
_entity_poly.entity_id
_entity_poly.type
_entity_poly.pdbx_seq_one_letter_code
_entity_poly.pdbx_strand_id
1 'polypeptide(L)' 'MTEERFKEILDAFLGDPDLMASVNVAPTFEAGYELVAEKMPGLSLEEFTEAMNMLRQVMLANAGNTSVQ' A
#
# COMPACT_ATOMS: atom_id res chain seq x y z
N MET A 1 -9.92 -3.75 9.15
CA MET A 1 -10.46 -3.56 7.77
C MET A 1 -11.10 -4.85 7.22
N THR A 2 -12.04 -4.77 6.25
CA THR A 2 -12.58 -5.97 5.55
C THR A 2 -11.66 -6.40 4.40
N GLU A 3 -11.69 -7.67 4.00
CA GLU A 3 -10.84 -8.18 2.90
C GLU A 3 -11.13 -7.48 1.57
N GLU A 4 -12.41 -7.21 1.26
CA GLU A 4 -12.80 -6.47 0.06
C GLU A 4 -12.24 -5.06 0.07
N ARG A 5 -12.33 -4.34 1.20
CA ARG A 5 -11.79 -3.00 1.33
C ARG A 5 -10.27 -2.97 1.21
N PHE A 6 -9.59 -3.97 1.77
CA PHE A 6 -8.15 -4.12 1.62
C PHE A 6 -7.75 -4.34 0.15
N LYS A 7 -8.49 -5.18 -0.59
CA LYS A 7 -8.26 -5.40 -2.03
C LYS A 7 -8.46 -4.13 -2.83
N GLU A 8 -9.51 -3.36 -2.57
CA GLU A 8 -9.71 -2.08 -3.25
C GLU A 8 -8.51 -1.14 -3.07
N ILE A 9 -8.02 -1.00 -1.83
CA ILE A 9 -6.85 -0.15 -1.53
C ILE A 9 -5.61 -0.66 -2.25
N LEU A 10 -5.38 -1.97 -2.24
CA LEU A 10 -4.26 -2.57 -2.97
C LEU A 10 -4.40 -2.42 -4.48
N ASP A 11 -5.59 -2.57 -5.05
CA ASP A 11 -5.80 -2.43 -6.49
C ASP A 11 -5.59 -0.98 -6.93
N ALA A 12 -6.02 0.01 -6.14
CA ALA A 12 -5.73 1.41 -6.41
C ALA A 12 -4.23 1.72 -6.30
N PHE A 13 -3.54 1.10 -5.33
CA PHE A 13 -2.12 1.31 -5.07
C PHE A 13 -1.20 0.59 -6.07
N LEU A 14 -1.42 -0.70 -6.28
CA LEU A 14 -0.62 -1.57 -7.15
C LEU A 14 -1.04 -1.50 -8.61
N GLY A 15 -2.28 -1.09 -8.88
CA GLY A 15 -2.80 -0.90 -10.24
C GLY A 15 -2.34 0.39 -10.91
N ASP A 16 -1.77 1.33 -10.14
CA ASP A 16 -1.19 2.58 -10.65
C ASP A 16 0.35 2.59 -10.39
N PRO A 17 1.16 2.23 -11.40
CA PRO A 17 2.62 2.20 -11.28
C PRO A 17 3.24 3.56 -10.91
N ASP A 18 2.63 4.66 -11.36
CA ASP A 18 3.10 6.01 -11.07
C ASP A 18 2.82 6.39 -9.62
N LEU A 19 1.67 5.97 -9.09
CA LEU A 19 1.34 6.14 -7.67
C LEU A 19 2.31 5.34 -6.79
N MET A 20 2.58 4.08 -7.15
CA MET A 20 3.55 3.24 -6.44
C MET A 20 4.95 3.86 -6.42
N ALA A 21 5.42 4.39 -7.56
CA ALA A 21 6.69 5.10 -7.64
C ALA A 21 6.68 6.35 -6.76
N SER A 22 5.60 7.14 -6.80
CA SER A 22 5.46 8.39 -6.04
C SER A 22 5.46 8.14 -4.52
N VAL A 23 4.75 7.11 -4.06
CA VAL A 23 4.72 6.71 -2.65
C VAL A 23 6.08 6.19 -2.18
N ASN A 24 6.80 5.45 -3.04
CA ASN A 24 8.13 4.94 -2.70
C ASN A 24 9.19 6.05 -2.54
N VAL A 25 9.04 7.17 -3.26
CA VAL A 25 9.93 8.33 -3.13
C VAL A 25 9.39 9.41 -2.18
N ALA A 26 8.23 9.19 -1.58
CA ALA A 26 7.62 10.15 -0.67
C ALA A 26 8.53 10.37 0.56
N PRO A 27 8.76 11.63 0.97
CA PRO A 27 9.69 11.95 2.05
C PRO A 27 9.19 11.51 3.43
N THR A 28 7.88 11.33 3.58
CA THR A 28 7.23 10.93 4.83
C THR A 28 6.08 9.98 4.56
N PHE A 29 5.67 9.25 5.59
CA PHE A 29 4.50 8.38 5.54
C PHE A 29 3.21 9.16 5.22
N GLU A 30 3.05 10.36 5.79
CA GLU A 30 1.91 11.24 5.53
C GLU A 30 1.86 11.70 4.06
N ALA A 31 3.00 12.06 3.47
CA ALA A 31 3.05 12.42 2.05
C ALA A 31 2.67 11.23 1.15
N GLY A 32 3.09 10.01 1.51
CA GLY A 32 2.66 8.79 0.85
C GLY A 32 1.14 8.56 0.97
N TYR A 33 0.59 8.78 2.16
CA TYR A 33 -0.85 8.71 2.38
C TYR A 33 -1.63 9.72 1.55
N GLU A 34 -1.20 10.99 1.51
CA GLU A 34 -1.87 12.04 0.75
C GLU A 34 -1.97 11.69 -0.73
N LEU A 35 -0.90 11.16 -1.33
CA LEU A 35 -0.88 10.70 -2.73
C LEU A 35 -1.92 9.61 -3.00
N VAL A 36 -2.08 8.65 -2.09
CA VAL A 36 -3.07 7.58 -2.23
C VAL A 36 -4.49 8.10 -1.96
N ALA A 37 -4.65 9.00 -0.99
CA ALA A 37 -5.94 9.61 -0.66
C ALA A 37 -6.49 10.50 -1.79
N GLU A 38 -5.61 11.13 -2.59
CA GLU A 38 -6.02 11.84 -3.81
C GLU A 38 -6.68 10.90 -4.84
N LYS A 39 -6.18 9.68 -4.96
CA LYS A 39 -6.68 8.66 -5.89
C LYS A 39 -7.85 7.87 -5.31
N MET A 40 -7.92 7.76 -3.99
CA MET A 40 -8.97 7.06 -3.26
C MET A 40 -9.64 7.99 -2.24
N PRO A 41 -10.58 8.85 -2.69
CA PRO A 41 -11.33 9.73 -1.80
C PRO A 41 -12.06 8.92 -0.72
N GLY A 42 -11.91 9.33 0.53
CA GLY A 42 -12.51 8.65 1.68
C GLY A 42 -11.64 7.54 2.28
N LEU A 43 -10.43 7.31 1.76
CA LEU A 43 -9.43 6.51 2.46
C LEU A 43 -9.03 7.20 3.76
N SER A 44 -9.14 6.50 4.88
CA SER A 44 -8.65 6.99 6.17
C SER A 44 -7.17 6.64 6.38
N LEU A 45 -6.50 7.41 7.24
CA LEU A 45 -5.12 7.13 7.64
C LEU A 45 -4.97 5.75 8.31
N GLU A 46 -5.99 5.32 9.07
CA GLU A 46 -6.03 4.01 9.72
C GLU A 46 -6.07 2.89 8.69
N GLU A 47 -6.97 2.97 7.70
CA GLU A 47 -7.06 2.00 6.61
C GLU A 47 -5.77 1.93 5.79
N PHE A 48 -5.17 3.08 5.47
CA PHE A 48 -3.89 3.13 4.75
C PHE A 48 -2.76 2.46 5.54
N THR A 49 -2.68 2.75 6.85
CA THR A 49 -1.68 2.16 7.74
C THR A 49 -1.87 0.65 7.87
N GLU A 50 -3.11 0.19 8.05
CA GLU A 50 -3.44 -1.23 8.10
C GLU A 50 -3.07 -1.93 6.77
N ALA A 51 -3.41 -1.32 5.63
CA ALA A 51 -3.10 -1.85 4.31
C ALA A 51 -1.59 -1.95 4.04
N MET A 52 -0.81 -0.92 4.38
CA MET A 52 0.65 -0.94 4.21
C MET A 52 1.32 -2.00 5.11
N ASN A 53 0.80 -2.19 6.32
CA ASN A 53 1.29 -3.23 7.23
C ASN A 53 0.98 -4.64 6.70
N MET A 54 -0.22 -4.87 6.17
CA MET A 54 -0.58 -6.14 5.55
C MET A 54 0.23 -6.39 4.28
N LEU A 55 0.41 -5.38 3.42
CA LEU A 55 1.27 -5.48 2.25
C LEU A 55 2.70 -5.86 2.61
N ARG A 56 3.27 -5.24 3.65
CA ARG A 56 4.59 -5.60 4.18
C ARG A 56 4.64 -7.07 4.63
N GLN A 57 3.62 -7.55 5.34
CA GLN A 57 3.55 -8.96 5.77
C GLN A 57 3.49 -9.93 4.58
N VAL A 58 2.69 -9.61 3.56
CA VAL A 58 2.62 -10.42 2.33
C VAL A 58 3.95 -10.43 1.58
N MET A 59 4.59 -9.26 1.44
CA MET A 59 5.91 -9.16 0.83
C MET A 59 6.97 -9.93 1.63
N LEU A 60 6.95 -9.87 2.96
CA LEU A 60 7.88 -10.63 3.82
C LEU A 60 7.64 -12.14 3.73
N ALA A 61 6.37 -12.57 3.70
CA ALA A 61 6.03 -13.98 3.49
C ALA A 61 6.50 -14.49 2.12
N ASN A 62 6.40 -13.67 1.07
CA ASN A 62 6.89 -13.99 -0.27
C ASN A 62 8.41 -13.87 -0.40
N ALA A 63 9.05 -12.93 0.30
CA ALA A 63 10.51 -12.78 0.36
C ALA A 63 11.16 -13.95 1.11
N GLY A 64 10.47 -14.53 2.11
CA GLY A 64 10.86 -15.78 2.73
C GLY A 64 10.90 -16.97 1.77
N ASN A 65 10.18 -16.90 0.63
CA ASN A 65 10.25 -17.85 -0.48
C ASN A 65 11.26 -17.47 -1.57
N THR A 66 11.89 -16.29 -1.45
CA THR A 66 12.98 -15.83 -2.34
C THR A 66 14.32 -15.82 -1.60
N SER A 67 14.48 -16.70 -0.60
CA SER A 67 15.82 -17.16 -0.20
C SER A 67 16.33 -18.15 -1.24
N VAL A 68 16.89 -17.54 -2.28
CA VAL A 68 18.02 -17.97 -3.11
C VAL A 68 18.75 -19.20 -2.54
N GLN A 69 18.69 -20.32 -3.26
CA GLN A 69 19.76 -21.33 -3.29
C GLN A 69 20.93 -20.80 -4.13
#